data_AF-A0A7C7MEA5-F1
#
_entry.id   AF-A0A7C7MEA5-F1
#
_cell.length_a   1.000
_cell.length_b   1.000
_cell.length_c   1.000
_cell.angle_alpha   90.00
_cell.angle_beta   90.00
_cell.angle_gamma   90.00
#
_symmetry.space_group_name_H-M   'P 1'
#
loop_
_entity.id
_entity.type
_entity.pdbx_description
1 polymer ?
#
loop_
_entity_poly.entity_id
_entity_poly.type
_entity_poly.pdbx_seq_one_letter_code
_entity_poly.pdbx_strand_id
1 'polypeptide(L)'
;MRHQRFAGSLLIGVSVGLLACTGNADTQDAPEEMEVADLTMDECWLRDISQEDAQARVSPRSVTPVAFENGQGVLCYGAPSARGREIMGGLVPFGAAWRVGADEATALHLTGPASIGGVSLEAGAYSIYAEPGEEEWTFFVNPSYERWGIPIMPAVRETEIGSFTATPETMDEMVETMRFRYEPDDDNAMGNIVLEWENTRVSFHLHPGG
;
A
#
# COMPACT_ATOMS: atom_id res chain seq x y z
N MET A 1 -5.88 -83.96 50.35
CA MET A 1 -6.42 -82.86 51.18
C MET A 1 -7.02 -81.80 50.25
N ARG A 2 -8.27 -81.41 50.54
CA ARG A 2 -9.15 -80.32 50.04
C ARG A 2 -8.70 -79.51 48.80
N HIS A 3 -9.43 -79.53 47.68
CA HIS A 3 -10.78 -78.99 47.37
C HIS A 3 -10.77 -77.57 46.82
N GLN A 4 -11.33 -77.48 45.61
CA GLN A 4 -11.91 -76.32 44.92
C GLN A 4 -12.70 -75.39 45.85
N ARG A 5 -12.81 -74.10 45.51
CA ARG A 5 -14.09 -73.43 45.15
C ARG A 5 -14.08 -71.88 45.17
N PHE A 6 -14.97 -71.36 44.33
CA PHE A 6 -15.84 -70.17 44.46
C PHE A 6 -15.36 -68.75 44.11
N ALA A 7 -16.09 -68.19 43.16
CA ALA A 7 -16.34 -66.78 42.91
C ALA A 7 -17.05 -66.09 44.09
N GLY A 8 -16.91 -64.77 44.22
CA GLY A 8 -17.74 -63.96 45.11
C GLY A 8 -17.28 -62.51 45.30
N SER A 9 -18.05 -61.61 44.70
CA SER A 9 -18.30 -60.18 44.95
C SER A 9 -17.65 -59.40 46.12
N LEU A 10 -17.44 -58.10 45.85
CA LEU A 10 -18.08 -56.94 46.50
C LEU A 10 -17.11 -55.84 47.02
N LEU A 11 -17.11 -54.75 46.25
CA LEU A 11 -16.89 -53.31 46.54
C LEU A 11 -16.55 -52.88 47.98
N ILE A 12 -15.44 -52.11 48.12
CA ILE A 12 -15.35 -50.94 49.01
C ILE A 12 -14.55 -49.85 48.28
N GLY A 13 -15.16 -48.68 48.14
CA GLY A 13 -14.60 -47.54 47.42
C GLY A 13 -13.57 -46.74 48.22
N VAL A 14 -12.74 -46.00 47.49
CA VAL A 14 -12.07 -44.79 47.99
C VAL A 14 -12.16 -43.75 46.89
N SER A 15 -12.88 -42.67 47.20
CA SER A 15 -13.04 -41.49 46.36
C SER A 15 -11.92 -40.49 46.66
N VAL A 16 -11.05 -40.26 45.69
CA VAL A 16 -10.14 -39.10 45.55
C VAL A 16 -9.95 -38.99 44.03
N GLY A 17 -10.24 -37.94 43.28
CA GLY A 17 -10.30 -36.52 43.54
C GLY A 17 -9.73 -35.87 42.27
N LEU A 18 -10.59 -35.20 41.49
CA LEU A 18 -10.30 -34.07 40.59
C LEU A 18 -9.05 -34.13 39.66
N LEU A 19 -9.26 -34.19 38.34
CA LEU A 19 -9.18 -33.02 37.44
C LEU A 19 -9.58 -33.45 36.02
N ALA A 20 -10.66 -32.85 35.51
CA ALA A 20 -10.97 -32.86 34.09
C ALA A 20 -10.19 -31.73 33.42
N CYS A 21 -9.45 -32.04 32.35
CA CYS A 21 -9.19 -31.09 31.27
C CYS A 21 -9.50 -31.82 29.97
N THR A 22 -10.76 -31.74 29.58
CA THR A 22 -11.19 -31.85 28.18
C THR A 22 -10.60 -30.66 27.43
N GLY A 23 -9.56 -30.89 26.64
CA GLY A 23 -9.02 -29.90 25.71
C GLY A 23 -9.40 -30.29 24.31
N ASN A 24 -10.49 -29.70 23.81
CA ASN A 24 -10.81 -29.63 22.40
C ASN A 24 -9.61 -28.99 21.70
N ALA A 25 -9.00 -29.68 20.74
CA ALA A 25 -7.99 -29.08 19.88
C ALA A 25 -8.75 -28.22 18.85
N ASP A 26 -9.06 -26.98 19.25
CA ASP A 26 -9.47 -25.96 18.29
C ASP A 26 -8.24 -25.64 17.44
N THR A 27 -8.34 -26.00 16.16
CA THR A 27 -7.43 -25.59 15.10
C THR A 27 -7.35 -24.06 15.19
N GLN A 28 -6.20 -23.51 15.54
CA GLN A 28 -5.95 -22.09 15.37
C GLN A 28 -5.98 -21.83 13.87
N ASP A 29 -7.02 -21.13 13.45
CA ASP A 29 -7.10 -20.53 12.12
C ASP A 29 -5.78 -19.81 11.84
N ALA A 30 -5.15 -20.16 10.73
CA ALA A 30 -4.09 -19.35 10.15
C ALA A 30 -4.61 -17.92 9.98
N PRO A 31 -3.77 -16.88 10.11
CA PRO A 31 -4.21 -15.53 9.76
C PRO A 31 -4.72 -15.58 8.32
N GLU A 32 -5.99 -15.26 8.12
CA GLU A 32 -6.58 -15.16 6.79
C GLU A 32 -5.65 -14.27 5.94
N GLU A 33 -5.25 -14.78 4.78
CA GLU A 33 -4.49 -14.00 3.80
C GLU A 33 -5.26 -12.69 3.59
N MET A 34 -4.64 -11.54 3.89
CA MET A 34 -5.26 -10.24 3.63
C MET A 34 -5.52 -10.17 2.13
N GLU A 35 -6.77 -10.26 1.71
CA GLU A 35 -7.16 -10.14 0.31
C GLU A 35 -6.94 -8.70 -0.16
N VAL A 36 -6.58 -8.51 -1.44
CA VAL A 36 -6.36 -7.20 -2.09
C VAL A 36 -7.56 -6.25 -1.92
N ALA A 37 -8.75 -6.81 -1.64
CA ALA A 37 -9.99 -6.08 -1.45
C ALA A 37 -10.09 -5.31 -0.11
N ASP A 38 -9.26 -5.63 0.88
CA ASP A 38 -9.36 -5.03 2.22
C ASP A 38 -8.44 -3.81 2.43
N LEU A 39 -7.52 -3.53 1.51
CA LEU A 39 -6.78 -2.27 1.49
C LEU A 39 -7.65 -1.17 0.85
N THR A 40 -8.49 -0.56 1.69
CA THR A 40 -9.46 0.46 1.26
C THR A 40 -8.92 1.88 1.43
N MET A 41 -9.71 2.87 1.00
CA MET A 41 -9.50 4.30 1.25
C MET A 41 -9.31 4.64 2.74
N ASP A 42 -9.74 3.76 3.66
CA ASP A 42 -9.67 4.01 5.11
C ASP A 42 -8.23 3.90 5.66
N GLU A 43 -7.34 3.18 4.98
CA GLU A 43 -5.91 3.11 5.30
C GLU A 43 -5.15 4.36 4.82
N CYS A 44 -5.75 5.14 3.93
CA CYS A 44 -5.14 6.35 3.40
C CYS A 44 -5.19 7.47 4.42
N TRP A 45 -4.02 7.86 4.93
CA TRP A 45 -3.90 8.98 5.87
C TRP A 45 -4.61 10.25 5.39
N LEU A 46 -5.23 10.96 6.35
CA LEU A 46 -5.91 12.23 6.18
C LEU A 46 -5.37 13.22 7.20
N ARG A 47 -5.11 14.45 6.76
CA ARG A 47 -4.65 15.51 7.66
C ARG A 47 -5.79 16.10 8.47
N ASP A 48 -5.97 15.66 9.72
CA ASP A 48 -6.85 16.26 10.74
C ASP A 48 -8.22 16.75 10.24
N ILE A 49 -8.78 16.07 9.23
CA ILE A 49 -10.08 16.39 8.64
C ILE A 49 -10.96 15.15 8.64
N SER A 50 -12.27 15.36 8.61
CA SER A 50 -13.22 14.26 8.50
C SER A 50 -13.16 13.62 7.11
N GLN A 51 -13.62 12.37 7.00
CA GLN A 51 -13.80 11.73 5.69
C GLN A 51 -14.79 12.50 4.81
N GLU A 52 -15.84 13.08 5.40
CA GLU A 52 -16.82 13.91 4.69
C GLU A 52 -16.15 15.14 4.07
N ASP A 53 -15.32 15.86 4.84
CA ASP A 53 -14.57 17.01 4.34
C ASP A 53 -13.59 16.59 3.24
N ALA A 54 -12.99 15.40 3.35
CA ALA A 54 -12.08 14.87 2.34
C ALA A 54 -12.81 14.58 1.02
N GLN A 55 -14.03 14.03 1.10
CA GLN A 55 -14.88 13.73 -0.05
C GLN A 55 -15.40 15.00 -0.74
N ALA A 56 -15.56 16.10 0.01
CA ALA A 56 -16.00 17.38 -0.52
C ALA A 56 -14.89 18.17 -1.26
N ARG A 57 -13.65 17.69 -1.27
CA ARG A 57 -12.53 18.39 -1.91
C ARG A 57 -12.66 18.47 -3.43
N VAL A 58 -12.07 19.52 -3.98
CA VAL A 58 -12.05 19.80 -5.43
C VAL A 58 -11.33 18.70 -6.21
N SER A 59 -10.27 18.14 -5.63
CA SER A 59 -9.56 16.98 -6.15
C SER A 59 -10.03 15.76 -5.36
N PRO A 60 -10.85 14.87 -5.95
CA PRO A 60 -11.32 13.69 -5.25
C PRO A 60 -10.13 12.83 -4.81
N ARG A 61 -10.27 12.14 -3.68
CA ARG A 61 -9.32 11.09 -3.30
C ARG A 61 -9.54 9.87 -4.17
N SER A 62 -8.43 9.21 -4.50
CA SER A 62 -8.42 7.97 -5.26
C SER A 62 -7.40 7.01 -4.66
N VAL A 63 -7.64 5.74 -4.89
CA VAL A 63 -6.74 4.65 -4.52
C VAL A 63 -6.47 3.75 -5.70
N THR A 64 -5.25 3.22 -5.76
CA THR A 64 -4.85 2.21 -6.73
C THR A 64 -4.24 1.04 -5.97
N PRO A 65 -4.94 -0.10 -5.87
CA PRO A 65 -4.38 -1.32 -5.30
C PRO A 65 -3.21 -1.83 -6.16
N VAL A 66 -2.20 -2.39 -5.51
CA VAL A 66 -1.07 -3.09 -6.14
C VAL A 66 -0.89 -4.45 -5.47
N ALA A 67 -0.58 -5.48 -6.25
CA ALA A 67 -0.37 -6.84 -5.75
C ALA A 67 0.83 -7.47 -6.48
N PHE A 68 1.72 -8.12 -5.73
CA PHE A 68 2.97 -8.71 -6.24
C PHE A 68 3.28 -10.01 -5.47
N GLU A 69 4.26 -10.81 -5.94
CA GLU A 69 4.49 -12.21 -5.50
C GLU A 69 4.52 -12.43 -3.98
N ASN A 70 5.01 -11.46 -3.20
CA ASN A 70 5.20 -11.57 -1.74
C ASN A 70 4.57 -10.43 -0.94
N GLY A 71 3.54 -9.78 -1.49
CA GLY A 71 2.87 -8.71 -0.78
C GLY A 71 1.84 -7.97 -1.62
N GLN A 72 1.19 -7.02 -0.95
CA GLN A 72 0.23 -6.13 -1.57
C GLN A 72 0.42 -4.72 -1.04
N GLY A 73 -0.28 -3.79 -1.67
CA GLY A 73 -0.25 -2.41 -1.25
C GLY A 73 -1.39 -1.59 -1.82
N VAL A 74 -1.44 -0.35 -1.37
CA VAL A 74 -2.36 0.65 -1.89
C VAL A 74 -1.64 1.96 -2.08
N LEU A 75 -1.84 2.55 -3.25
CA LEU A 75 -1.40 3.90 -3.56
C LEU A 75 -2.56 4.87 -3.31
N CYS A 76 -2.41 5.76 -2.35
CA CYS A 76 -3.39 6.77 -1.95
C CYS A 76 -3.00 8.14 -2.49
N TYR A 77 -3.88 8.83 -3.22
CA TYR A 77 -3.55 10.12 -3.83
C TYR A 77 -4.78 11.01 -3.99
N GLY A 78 -4.56 12.33 -4.06
CA GLY A 78 -5.55 13.26 -4.57
C GLY A 78 -5.47 13.34 -6.10
N ALA A 79 -6.60 13.17 -6.78
CA ALA A 79 -6.72 13.11 -8.23
C ALA A 79 -7.23 14.46 -8.81
N PRO A 80 -6.36 15.45 -9.06
CA PRO A 80 -6.78 16.73 -9.63
C PRO A 80 -7.23 16.60 -11.08
N SER A 81 -8.18 17.45 -11.49
CA SER A 81 -8.60 17.60 -12.89
C SER A 81 -7.87 18.74 -13.59
N ALA A 82 -7.57 18.60 -14.87
CA ALA A 82 -6.83 19.59 -15.66
C ALA A 82 -7.62 20.89 -15.83
N ARG A 83 -8.93 20.80 -16.10
CA ARG A 83 -9.86 21.94 -16.23
C ARG A 83 -9.40 22.98 -17.25
N GLY A 84 -8.86 22.51 -18.39
CA GLY A 84 -8.37 23.35 -19.48
C GLY A 84 -7.09 24.14 -19.15
N ARG A 85 -6.36 23.75 -18.10
CA ARG A 85 -5.03 24.30 -17.78
C ARG A 85 -3.95 23.44 -18.40
N GLU A 86 -2.84 24.08 -18.80
CA GLU A 86 -1.58 23.40 -19.08
C GLU A 86 -1.02 22.83 -17.77
N ILE A 87 -0.77 21.52 -17.74
CA ILE A 87 -0.41 20.83 -16.50
C ILE A 87 1.10 20.69 -16.40
N MET A 88 1.73 19.91 -17.28
CA MET A 88 3.18 19.72 -17.23
C MET A 88 3.91 20.95 -17.78
N GLY A 89 4.83 21.52 -17.00
CA GLY A 89 5.50 22.79 -17.32
C GLY A 89 4.67 24.04 -16.97
N GLY A 90 3.36 23.88 -16.74
CA GLY A 90 2.44 24.94 -16.28
C GLY A 90 2.12 24.82 -14.80
N LEU A 91 0.98 24.18 -14.47
CA LEU A 91 0.56 23.96 -13.07
C LEU A 91 1.58 23.15 -12.26
N VAL A 92 2.20 22.16 -12.89
CA VAL A 92 3.28 21.34 -12.37
C VAL A 92 4.57 21.83 -13.03
N PRO A 93 5.29 22.76 -12.41
CA PRO A 93 6.49 23.33 -13.00
C PRO A 93 7.62 22.30 -13.08
N PHE A 94 8.38 22.32 -14.18
CA PHE A 94 9.57 21.50 -14.32
C PHE A 94 10.70 21.95 -13.39
N GLY A 95 11.51 21.00 -12.93
CA GLY A 95 12.64 21.22 -12.01
C GLY A 95 12.23 21.56 -10.58
N ALA A 96 10.97 21.34 -10.21
CA ALA A 96 10.46 21.61 -8.87
C ALA A 96 9.76 20.38 -8.28
N ALA A 97 10.00 20.14 -6.99
CA ALA A 97 9.41 19.02 -6.29
C ALA A 97 7.89 19.17 -6.14
N TRP A 98 7.19 18.09 -6.46
CA TRP A 98 5.74 17.97 -6.45
C TRP A 98 5.35 16.69 -5.69
N ARG A 99 4.23 16.77 -4.97
CA ARG A 99 3.65 15.69 -4.17
C ARG A 99 2.95 14.59 -4.99
N VAL A 100 3.13 14.62 -6.31
CA VAL A 100 2.53 13.70 -7.30
C VAL A 100 1.02 13.55 -7.14
N GLY A 101 0.34 14.67 -6.89
CA GLY A 101 -1.10 14.73 -6.67
C GLY A 101 -1.55 16.06 -6.08
N ALA A 102 -2.80 16.08 -5.63
CA ALA A 102 -3.37 17.18 -4.85
C ALA A 102 -3.56 16.79 -3.39
N ASP A 103 -3.66 17.80 -2.54
CA ASP A 103 -3.85 17.66 -1.10
C ASP A 103 -2.73 16.88 -0.38
N GLU A 104 -2.96 15.65 0.09
CA GLU A 104 -1.92 14.87 0.75
C GLU A 104 -0.82 14.50 -0.26
N ALA A 105 0.38 14.20 0.23
CA ALA A 105 1.37 13.56 -0.62
C ALA A 105 0.85 12.19 -1.06
N THR A 106 1.15 11.82 -2.30
CA THR A 106 0.84 10.46 -2.77
C THR A 106 1.55 9.48 -1.87
N ALA A 107 0.78 8.61 -1.23
CA ALA A 107 1.27 7.67 -0.24
C ALA A 107 1.17 6.24 -0.76
N LEU A 108 2.21 5.45 -0.52
CA LEU A 108 2.27 4.04 -0.84
C LEU A 108 2.30 3.25 0.48
N HIS A 109 1.30 2.42 0.69
CA HIS A 109 1.23 1.48 1.81
C HIS A 109 1.56 0.09 1.28
N LEU A 110 2.46 -0.62 1.94
CA LEU A 110 2.93 -1.96 1.56
C LEU A 110 2.78 -2.91 2.76
N THR A 111 2.25 -4.10 2.50
CA THR A 111 2.15 -5.17 3.51
C THR A 111 3.36 -6.10 3.52
N GLY A 112 4.19 -6.05 2.47
CA GLY A 112 5.40 -6.85 2.29
C GLY A 112 6.53 -6.02 1.67
N PRO A 113 7.77 -6.53 1.70
CA PRO A 113 8.90 -5.85 1.10
C PRO A 113 8.73 -5.74 -0.42
N ALA A 114 9.11 -4.60 -0.98
CA ALA A 114 9.00 -4.31 -2.41
C ALA A 114 10.19 -3.46 -2.89
N SER A 115 10.39 -3.41 -4.21
CA SER A 115 11.28 -2.43 -4.85
C SER A 115 10.48 -1.58 -5.82
N ILE A 116 10.52 -0.26 -5.65
CA ILE A 116 9.87 0.71 -6.54
C ILE A 116 10.93 1.50 -7.30
N GLY A 117 10.95 1.37 -8.62
CA GLY A 117 11.97 1.99 -9.45
C GLY A 117 13.41 1.65 -9.05
N GLY A 118 13.63 0.51 -8.38
CA GLY A 118 14.93 0.09 -7.83
C GLY A 118 15.20 0.53 -6.38
N VAL A 119 14.32 1.32 -5.75
CA VAL A 119 14.41 1.67 -4.33
C VAL A 119 13.79 0.56 -3.50
N SER A 120 14.59 -0.14 -2.69
CA SER A 120 14.12 -1.19 -1.78
C SER A 120 13.37 -0.58 -0.59
N LEU A 121 12.19 -1.14 -0.32
CA LEU A 121 11.28 -0.76 0.75
C LEU A 121 10.86 -2.01 1.53
N GLU A 122 10.76 -1.87 2.84
CA GLU A 122 10.13 -2.88 3.69
C GLU A 122 8.60 -2.73 3.66
N ALA A 123 7.89 -3.60 4.36
CA ALA A 123 6.48 -3.35 4.68
C ALA A 123 6.37 -2.03 5.48
N GLY A 124 5.42 -1.17 5.12
CA GLY A 124 5.28 0.15 5.73
C GLY A 124 4.51 1.14 4.85
N ALA A 125 4.46 2.39 5.32
CA ALA A 125 3.83 3.49 4.61
C ALA A 125 4.86 4.57 4.24
N TYR A 126 4.80 5.02 2.99
CA TYR A 126 5.79 5.90 2.38
C TYR A 126 5.11 7.04 1.64
N SER A 127 5.76 8.20 1.54
CA SER A 127 5.35 9.25 0.60
C SER A 127 6.19 9.20 -0.67
N ILE A 128 5.55 9.45 -1.81
CA ILE A 128 6.18 9.54 -3.13
C ILE A 128 6.09 11.00 -3.59
N TYR A 129 7.23 11.51 -4.00
CA TYR A 129 7.37 12.81 -4.62
C TYR A 129 8.03 12.66 -5.99
N ALA A 130 7.89 13.68 -6.83
CA ALA A 130 8.58 13.76 -8.10
C ALA A 130 9.12 15.17 -8.34
N GLU A 131 10.22 15.28 -9.05
CA GLU A 131 10.72 16.48 -9.73
C GLU A 131 10.56 16.26 -11.24
N PRO A 132 9.47 16.77 -11.83
CA PRO A 132 9.21 16.61 -13.25
C PRO A 132 10.24 17.36 -14.11
N GLY A 133 10.63 16.77 -15.22
CA GLY A 133 11.40 17.40 -16.29
C GLY A 133 10.78 17.11 -17.65
N GLU A 134 11.31 17.77 -18.70
CA GLU A 134 10.83 17.57 -20.07
C GLU A 134 11.15 16.16 -20.61
N GLU A 135 12.36 15.66 -20.33
CA GLU A 135 12.86 14.37 -20.85
C GLU A 135 12.94 13.28 -19.79
N GLU A 136 12.99 13.65 -18.51
CA GLU A 136 13.17 12.73 -17.40
C GLU A 136 12.54 13.30 -16.13
N TRP A 137 11.88 12.43 -15.36
CA TRP A 137 11.38 12.76 -14.03
C TRP A 137 12.22 12.05 -12.99
N THR A 138 12.56 12.76 -11.91
CA THR A 138 13.15 12.14 -10.73
C THR A 138 12.06 11.88 -9.70
N PHE A 139 11.79 10.62 -9.40
CA PHE A 139 10.93 10.23 -8.29
C PHE A 139 11.77 9.97 -7.04
N PHE A 140 11.17 10.21 -5.88
CA PHE A 140 11.81 9.90 -4.62
C PHE A 140 10.82 9.49 -3.53
N VAL A 141 11.29 8.61 -2.66
CA VAL A 141 10.47 7.96 -1.64
C VAL A 141 10.93 8.40 -0.26
N ASN A 142 9.99 8.78 0.60
CA ASN A 142 10.24 9.23 1.96
C ASN A 142 9.53 8.34 3.00
N PRO A 143 10.11 8.17 4.21
CA PRO A 143 9.50 7.36 5.27
C PRO A 143 8.36 8.09 6.02
N SER A 144 8.18 9.39 5.77
CA SER A 144 7.14 10.21 6.41
C SER A 144 5.97 10.42 5.44
N TYR A 145 4.95 9.56 5.53
CA TYR A 145 3.76 9.62 4.67
C TYR A 145 2.78 10.75 5.05
N GLU A 146 2.78 11.15 6.32
CA GLU A 146 1.91 12.21 6.89
C GLU A 146 2.36 13.64 6.53
N ARG A 147 3.36 13.78 5.66
CA ARG A 147 3.99 15.06 5.38
C ARG A 147 3.17 15.88 4.39
N TRP A 148 2.64 17.00 4.89
CA TRP A 148 1.83 17.96 4.13
C TRP A 148 2.52 19.33 4.00
N GLY A 149 2.35 20.00 2.86
CA GLY A 149 2.69 21.42 2.67
C GLY A 149 3.32 21.71 1.30
N ILE A 150 3.04 22.90 0.75
CA ILE A 150 3.75 23.50 -0.39
C ILE A 150 4.37 24.82 0.10
N PRO A 151 5.64 25.14 -0.20
CA PRO A 151 6.54 24.39 -1.07
C PRO A 151 7.06 23.11 -0.40
N ILE A 152 7.42 22.12 -1.21
CA ILE A 152 8.19 20.97 -0.74
C ILE A 152 9.57 21.49 -0.34
N MET A 153 9.89 21.42 0.95
CA MET A 153 11.13 21.97 1.49
C MET A 153 12.34 21.10 1.14
N PRO A 154 13.55 21.67 1.03
CA PRO A 154 14.77 20.89 0.78
C PRO A 154 14.98 19.73 1.77
N ALA A 155 14.55 19.90 3.03
CA ALA A 155 14.58 18.85 4.04
C ALA A 155 13.77 17.58 3.68
N VAL A 156 12.85 17.64 2.71
CA VAL A 156 12.16 16.46 2.18
C VAL A 156 13.08 15.62 1.31
N ARG A 157 14.00 16.26 0.58
CA ARG A 157 15.03 15.57 -0.20
C ARG A 157 16.09 14.94 0.71
N GLU A 158 16.46 15.61 1.80
CA GLU A 158 17.48 15.12 2.75
C GLU A 158 17.07 13.86 3.53
N THR A 159 15.75 13.61 3.65
CA THR A 159 15.20 12.47 4.41
C THR A 159 14.72 11.32 3.53
N GLU A 160 15.00 11.36 2.22
CA GLU A 160 14.57 10.30 1.31
C GLU A 160 15.27 8.96 1.59
N ILE A 161 14.56 7.87 1.36
CA ILE A 161 15.11 6.51 1.37
C ILE A 161 15.95 6.29 0.11
N GLY A 162 15.44 6.79 -1.01
CA GLY A 162 16.09 6.72 -2.30
C GLY A 162 15.30 7.44 -3.38
N SER A 163 15.93 7.57 -4.53
CA SER A 163 15.36 8.18 -5.73
C SER A 163 15.65 7.32 -6.95
N PHE A 164 14.79 7.46 -7.96
CA PHE A 164 14.91 6.79 -9.24
C PHE A 164 14.40 7.71 -10.34
N THR A 165 14.76 7.43 -11.59
CA THR A 165 14.27 8.20 -12.73
C THR A 165 13.26 7.40 -13.55
N ALA A 166 12.35 8.12 -14.20
CA ALA A 166 11.44 7.56 -15.18
C ALA A 166 11.23 8.56 -16.33
N THR A 167 11.09 8.04 -17.54
CA THR A 167 10.90 8.86 -18.74
C THR A 167 9.42 9.14 -18.95
N PRO A 168 8.99 10.41 -19.07
CA PRO A 168 7.65 10.75 -19.48
C PRO A 168 7.42 10.43 -20.97
N GLU A 169 6.25 9.90 -21.26
CA GLU A 169 5.76 9.62 -22.60
C GLU A 169 4.59 10.56 -22.92
N THR A 170 4.57 11.08 -24.15
CA THR A 170 3.44 11.85 -24.66
C THR A 170 2.36 10.92 -25.18
N MET A 171 1.13 11.14 -24.73
CA MET A 171 -0.07 10.42 -25.16
C MET A 171 -0.87 11.24 -26.19
N ASP A 172 -1.51 10.57 -27.14
CA ASP A 172 -2.44 11.21 -28.08
C ASP A 172 -3.75 11.63 -27.40
N GLU A 173 -4.25 10.78 -26.51
CA GLU A 173 -5.50 11.01 -25.77
C GLU A 173 -5.24 11.70 -24.43
N MET A 174 -5.97 12.79 -24.19
CA MET A 174 -5.89 13.54 -22.95
C MET A 174 -6.65 12.83 -21.81
N VAL A 175 -6.00 12.69 -20.67
CA VAL A 175 -6.59 12.26 -19.40
C VAL A 175 -6.96 13.49 -18.56
N GLU A 176 -8.26 13.77 -18.45
CA GLU A 176 -8.77 14.99 -17.76
C GLU A 176 -8.47 14.99 -16.25
N THR A 177 -8.72 13.87 -15.57
CA THR A 177 -8.46 13.71 -14.14
C THR A 177 -7.27 12.79 -13.94
N MET A 178 -6.25 13.28 -13.23
CA MET A 178 -5.05 12.51 -12.90
C MET A 178 -5.43 11.15 -12.31
N ARG A 179 -4.77 10.09 -12.78
CA ARG A 179 -4.97 8.75 -12.25
C ARG A 179 -3.66 7.98 -12.16
N PHE A 180 -3.63 7.06 -11.21
CA PHE A 180 -2.67 5.97 -11.20
C PHE A 180 -3.34 4.66 -11.59
N ARG A 181 -2.64 3.83 -12.37
CA ARG A 181 -3.03 2.46 -12.71
C ARG A 181 -1.93 1.51 -12.28
N TYR A 182 -2.31 0.30 -11.92
CA TYR A 182 -1.37 -0.81 -11.76
C TYR A 182 -1.53 -1.74 -12.95
N GLU A 183 -0.42 -2.00 -13.64
CA GLU A 183 -0.34 -2.91 -14.79
C GLU A 183 0.54 -4.10 -14.36
N PRO A 184 -0.05 -5.18 -13.83
CA PRO A 184 0.70 -6.37 -13.44
C PRO A 184 1.24 -7.12 -14.66
N ASP A 185 2.34 -7.85 -14.45
CA ASP A 185 2.82 -8.86 -15.40
C ASP A 185 1.91 -10.11 -15.37
N ASP A 186 2.07 -10.99 -16.36
CA ASP A 186 1.14 -12.12 -16.61
C ASP A 186 0.92 -13.05 -15.38
N ASP A 187 1.89 -13.14 -14.48
CA ASP A 187 1.84 -13.95 -13.25
C ASP A 187 1.53 -13.14 -11.98
N ASN A 188 1.31 -11.82 -12.10
CA ASN A 188 1.25 -10.86 -11.00
C ASN A 188 2.45 -10.95 -10.04
N ALA A 189 3.60 -11.46 -10.46
CA ALA A 189 4.79 -11.48 -9.61
C ALA A 189 5.33 -10.07 -9.40
N MET A 190 5.21 -9.22 -10.43
CA MET A 190 5.63 -7.83 -10.44
C MET A 190 4.68 -7.02 -11.35
N GLY A 191 4.92 -5.72 -11.47
CA GLY A 191 4.18 -4.90 -12.43
C GLY A 191 4.67 -3.47 -12.51
N ASN A 192 3.87 -2.62 -13.15
CA ASN A 192 4.16 -1.21 -13.31
C ASN A 192 3.10 -0.35 -12.62
N ILE A 193 3.54 0.68 -11.91
CA ILE A 193 2.68 1.79 -11.51
C ILE A 193 2.75 2.84 -12.60
N VAL A 194 1.59 3.21 -13.13
CA VAL A 194 1.45 4.12 -14.26
C VAL A 194 0.68 5.36 -13.83
N LEU A 195 1.33 6.52 -13.89
CA LEU A 195 0.71 7.83 -13.72
C LEU A 195 0.27 8.37 -15.09
N GLU A 196 -0.96 8.84 -15.19
CA GLU A 196 -1.48 9.52 -16.39
C GLU A 196 -2.23 10.79 -16.02
N TRP A 197 -1.91 11.91 -16.67
CA TRP A 197 -2.64 13.16 -16.56
C TRP A 197 -2.33 14.07 -17.74
N GLU A 198 -3.33 14.78 -18.25
CA GLU A 198 -3.22 15.52 -19.51
C GLU A 198 -2.77 14.57 -20.62
N ASN A 199 -1.74 14.91 -21.39
CA ASN A 199 -1.16 14.09 -22.44
C ASN A 199 0.16 13.45 -21.98
N THR A 200 0.35 13.27 -20.67
CA THR A 200 1.57 12.70 -20.10
C THR A 200 1.29 11.38 -19.41
N ARG A 201 2.10 10.37 -19.77
CA ARG A 201 2.20 9.08 -19.10
C ARG A 201 3.58 8.93 -18.51
N VAL A 202 3.68 8.43 -17.28
CA VAL A 202 4.96 8.03 -16.67
C VAL A 202 4.76 6.68 -16.01
N SER A 203 5.67 5.75 -16.24
CA SER A 203 5.60 4.40 -15.68
C SER A 203 6.87 4.06 -14.92
N PHE A 204 6.74 3.37 -13.80
CA PHE A 204 7.87 2.81 -13.06
C PHE A 204 7.54 1.46 -12.45
N HIS A 205 8.55 0.61 -12.36
CA HIS A 205 8.38 -0.77 -11.94
C HIS A 205 8.15 -0.91 -10.44
N LEU A 206 7.30 -1.86 -10.08
CA LEU A 206 7.10 -2.40 -8.73
C LEU A 206 7.43 -3.90 -8.77
N HIS A 207 8.43 -4.30 -8.00
CA HIS A 207 8.86 -5.70 -7.87
C HIS A 207 8.77 -6.16 -6.41
N PRO A 208 8.66 -7.47 -6.14
CA PRO A 208 8.87 -8.01 -4.81
C PRO A 208 10.26 -7.65 -4.28
N GLY A 209 10.34 -7.36 -2.98
CA GLY A 209 11.63 -7.21 -2.30
C GLY A 209 12.26 -8.58 -2.04
N GLY A 210 13.60 -8.62 -2.04
CA GLY A 210 14.40 -9.81 -1.77
C GLY A 210 15.71 -9.48 -1.08
#